data_AF-A0A397G1Q0-F1
#
_entry.id   AF-A0A397G1Q0-F1
#
_cell.length_a   1.000
_cell.length_b   1.000
_cell.length_c   1.000
_cell.angle_alpha   90.00
_cell.angle_beta   90.00
_cell.angle_gamma   90.00
#
_symmetry.space_group_name_H-M   'P 1'
#
loop_
_entity.id
_entity.type
_entity.pdbx_description
1 polymer ?
#
loop_
_entity_poly.entity_id
_entity_poly.type
_entity_poly.pdbx_seq_one_letter_code
_entity_poly.pdbx_strand_id
1 'polypeptide(L)'
;MWVSQLTLLLAITAAHAAPSPVKHVLHEKRHAPSMDWVQGARVDAHAILPMRIGLAQNNLEKGYDFLMQVSHPDSPTYGQHWTADKVHDTFAPSAETVEAVREWLSSAGIHGSRVVHSDNKGWLAFDAYAHEAERLLLTKFYEHEHSRSDGVRIGCDGYHIPQHLQSHIDYITPGVKLTPVVKKRTNVKRASQLAHSNVHSVSLDSSSSPSAAAKALPSDLQTCGYNMTPPCIKALYSIPDATKAAKGNSLGLYEQGDYFAKSDLDLYYAHFAPWVPQGTYPTPALIDGANFSAPADSALNTGESDIDIDMVYSLIYPQSVTLYQVDDQLYEPEEVATTNLFNTFLDALDG
;
A
#
# COMPACT_ATOMS: atom_id res chain seq x y z
N MET A 1 -27.68 -89.07 -21.44
CA MET A 1 -27.59 -87.64 -21.78
C MET A 1 -28.03 -86.84 -20.56
N TRP A 2 -27.09 -86.43 -19.71
CA TRP A 2 -27.36 -85.57 -18.55
C TRP A 2 -26.48 -84.33 -18.73
N VAL A 3 -27.09 -83.19 -19.02
CA VAL A 3 -26.38 -81.91 -19.21
C VAL A 3 -26.40 -81.18 -17.87
N SER A 4 -25.22 -80.99 -17.30
CA SER A 4 -24.97 -80.16 -16.12
C SER A 4 -24.95 -78.69 -16.54
N GLN A 5 -25.79 -77.85 -15.93
CA GLN A 5 -25.71 -76.39 -16.07
C GLN A 5 -25.09 -75.80 -14.79
N LEU A 6 -23.82 -75.37 -14.89
CA LEU A 6 -23.19 -74.47 -13.93
C LEU A 6 -23.58 -73.04 -14.28
N THR A 7 -24.38 -72.39 -13.44
CA THR A 7 -24.56 -70.94 -13.44
C THR A 7 -23.43 -70.29 -12.64
N LEU A 8 -22.53 -69.58 -13.33
CA LEU A 8 -21.46 -68.79 -12.75
C LEU A 8 -22.00 -67.36 -12.47
N LEU A 9 -22.18 -67.01 -11.20
CA LEU A 9 -22.51 -65.65 -10.77
C LEU A 9 -21.22 -64.80 -10.71
N LEU A 10 -21.06 -63.86 -11.65
CA LEU A 10 -20.02 -62.84 -11.59
C LEU A 10 -20.45 -61.74 -10.59
N ALA A 11 -19.80 -61.70 -9.43
CA ALA A 11 -19.89 -60.57 -8.51
C ALA A 11 -18.95 -59.45 -8.99
N ILE A 12 -19.51 -58.36 -9.51
CA ILE A 12 -18.75 -57.14 -9.83
C ILE A 12 -18.58 -56.35 -8.53
N THR A 13 -17.41 -56.46 -7.91
CA THR A 13 -17.03 -55.60 -6.78
C THR A 13 -16.67 -54.22 -7.32
N ALA A 14 -17.54 -53.23 -7.10
CA ALA A 14 -17.22 -51.82 -7.32
C ALA A 14 -16.18 -51.37 -6.28
N ALA A 15 -14.89 -51.44 -6.66
CA ALA A 15 -13.81 -50.86 -5.89
C ALA A 15 -13.99 -49.34 -5.85
N HIS A 16 -14.49 -48.82 -4.73
CA HIS A 16 -14.41 -47.40 -4.44
C HIS A 16 -12.94 -47.10 -4.15
N ALA A 17 -12.23 -46.56 -5.14
CA ALA A 17 -10.92 -45.96 -4.90
C ALA A 17 -11.13 -44.81 -3.92
N ALA A 18 -10.74 -45.00 -2.66
CA ALA A 18 -10.70 -43.92 -1.70
C ALA A 18 -9.79 -42.81 -2.28
N PRO A 19 -10.23 -41.55 -2.32
CA PRO A 19 -9.39 -40.47 -2.82
C PRO A 19 -8.09 -40.46 -2.02
N SER A 20 -6.96 -40.48 -2.73
CA SER A 20 -5.65 -40.38 -2.10
C SER A 20 -5.62 -39.13 -1.21
N PRO A 21 -5.14 -39.22 0.04
CA PRO A 21 -5.06 -38.05 0.90
C PRO A 21 -4.23 -36.96 0.20
N VAL A 22 -4.80 -35.75 0.11
CA VAL A 22 -4.13 -34.61 -0.49
C VAL A 22 -2.91 -34.27 0.35
N LYS A 23 -1.71 -34.48 -0.21
CA LYS A 23 -0.46 -34.17 0.46
C LYS A 23 -0.33 -32.66 0.58
N HIS A 24 -0.11 -32.18 1.81
CA HIS A 24 0.20 -30.78 2.09
C HIS A 24 1.72 -30.60 2.23
N VAL A 25 2.21 -29.43 1.83
CA VAL A 25 3.63 -29.05 1.92
C VAL A 25 3.74 -27.71 2.64
N LEU A 26 4.86 -27.49 3.31
CA LEU A 26 5.17 -26.20 3.91
C LEU A 26 5.34 -25.19 2.77
N HIS A 27 4.49 -24.17 2.76
CA HIS A 27 4.52 -23.13 1.73
C HIS A 27 5.45 -22.00 2.12
N GLU A 28 5.23 -21.46 3.32
CA GLU A 28 5.97 -20.33 3.85
C GLU A 28 6.27 -20.55 5.33
N LYS A 29 7.44 -20.08 5.79
CA LYS A 29 7.84 -20.12 7.19
C LYS A 29 8.73 -18.95 7.55
N ARG A 30 8.47 -18.34 8.70
CA ARG A 30 9.36 -17.36 9.33
C ARG A 30 10.65 -18.05 9.76
N HIS A 31 11.78 -17.58 9.23
CA HIS A 31 13.10 -18.11 9.58
C HIS A 31 13.68 -17.52 10.86
N ALA A 32 13.36 -16.26 11.17
CA ALA A 32 13.80 -15.57 12.38
C ALA A 32 12.62 -14.85 13.05
N PRO A 33 12.47 -14.93 14.37
CA PRO A 33 11.43 -14.20 15.09
C PRO A 33 11.62 -12.70 14.86
N SER A 34 10.51 -11.96 14.82
CA SER A 34 10.58 -10.50 14.79
C SER A 34 11.19 -10.00 16.10
N MET A 35 12.09 -9.01 16.02
CA MET A 35 12.66 -8.39 17.21
C MET A 35 11.62 -7.57 17.96
N ASP A 36 10.73 -6.91 17.23
CA ASP A 36 9.78 -5.95 17.78
C ASP A 36 8.39 -6.55 18.01
N TRP A 37 8.04 -7.64 17.31
CA TRP A 37 6.75 -8.31 17.41
C TRP A 37 6.86 -9.65 18.14
N VAL A 38 6.40 -9.67 19.39
CA VAL A 38 6.50 -10.82 20.29
C VAL A 38 5.20 -11.62 20.21
N GLN A 39 5.31 -12.93 19.95
CA GLN A 39 4.14 -13.80 19.90
C GLN A 39 3.45 -13.85 21.27
N GLY A 40 2.18 -13.47 21.31
CA GLY A 40 1.30 -13.47 22.46
C GLY A 40 0.29 -14.61 22.43
N ALA A 41 -0.97 -14.29 22.76
CA ALA A 41 -2.04 -15.26 22.88
C ALA A 41 -2.47 -15.85 21.52
N ARG A 42 -2.98 -17.07 21.54
CA ARG A 42 -3.64 -17.65 20.37
C ARG A 42 -4.94 -16.88 20.10
N VAL A 43 -5.20 -16.61 18.84
CA VAL A 43 -6.42 -15.90 18.42
C VAL A 43 -7.66 -16.72 18.76
N ASP A 44 -8.73 -16.05 19.20
CA ASP A 44 -10.01 -16.69 19.48
C ASP A 44 -10.54 -17.43 18.25
N ALA A 45 -11.06 -18.64 18.44
CA ALA A 45 -11.49 -19.51 17.36
C ALA A 45 -12.58 -18.88 16.47
N HIS A 46 -13.40 -17.98 17.00
CA HIS A 46 -14.49 -17.29 16.31
C HIS A 46 -14.14 -15.85 15.94
N ALA A 47 -12.89 -15.42 16.12
CA ALA A 47 -12.44 -14.16 15.54
C ALA A 47 -12.47 -14.28 14.00
N ILE A 48 -12.91 -13.22 13.33
CA ILE A 48 -12.94 -13.14 11.87
C ILE A 48 -11.58 -12.62 11.40
N LEU A 49 -10.99 -13.34 10.45
CA LEU A 49 -9.76 -12.97 9.76
C LEU A 49 -10.08 -12.61 8.31
N PRO A 50 -9.72 -11.40 7.85
CA PRO A 50 -9.86 -11.01 6.44
C PRO A 50 -8.73 -11.66 5.63
N MET A 51 -8.99 -12.85 5.09
CA MET A 51 -8.01 -13.63 4.36
C MET A 51 -7.88 -13.14 2.92
N ARG A 52 -6.65 -13.08 2.42
CA ARG A 52 -6.28 -12.79 1.04
C ARG A 52 -5.25 -13.81 0.57
N ILE A 53 -5.50 -14.40 -0.59
CA ILE A 53 -4.58 -15.33 -1.26
C ILE A 53 -4.05 -14.63 -2.50
N GLY A 54 -2.75 -14.38 -2.50
CA GLY A 54 -2.01 -13.88 -3.66
C GLY A 54 -1.82 -15.02 -4.65
N LEU A 55 -2.41 -14.88 -5.83
CA LEU A 55 -2.31 -15.87 -6.89
C LEU A 55 -1.02 -15.65 -7.69
N ALA A 56 -0.38 -16.73 -8.10
CA ALA A 56 0.82 -16.67 -8.91
C ALA A 56 0.55 -15.94 -10.25
N GLN A 57 1.25 -14.83 -10.46
CA GLN A 57 1.14 -14.01 -11.67
C GLN A 57 1.90 -14.62 -12.85
N ASN A 58 1.46 -14.30 -14.06
CA ASN A 58 2.12 -14.71 -15.30
C ASN A 58 3.08 -13.62 -15.81
N ASN A 59 4.04 -14.01 -16.65
CA ASN A 59 4.94 -13.09 -17.37
C ASN A 59 5.85 -12.20 -16.50
N LEU A 60 6.01 -12.49 -15.21
CA LEU A 60 6.93 -11.73 -14.33
C LEU A 60 8.35 -11.70 -14.89
N GLU A 61 8.79 -12.79 -15.52
CA GLU A 61 10.10 -12.90 -16.17
C GLU A 61 10.30 -11.92 -17.34
N LYS A 62 9.21 -11.44 -17.94
CA LYS A 62 9.21 -10.44 -19.04
C LYS A 62 9.01 -9.02 -18.55
N GLY A 63 8.80 -8.81 -17.24
CA GLY A 63 8.47 -7.50 -16.68
C GLY A 63 9.51 -6.44 -17.04
N TYR A 64 10.80 -6.77 -16.97
CA TYR A 64 11.88 -5.89 -17.40
C TYR A 64 11.76 -5.52 -18.89
N ASP A 65 11.60 -6.50 -19.77
CA ASP A 65 11.51 -6.27 -21.21
C ASP A 65 10.30 -5.40 -21.57
N PHE A 66 9.15 -5.64 -20.95
CA PHE A 66 7.95 -4.84 -21.13
C PHE A 66 8.14 -3.39 -20.65
N LEU A 67 8.77 -3.19 -19.50
CA LEU A 67 9.08 -1.86 -18.98
C LEU A 67 10.03 -1.12 -19.92
N MET A 68 11.10 -1.77 -20.36
CA MET A 68 12.08 -1.16 -21.26
C MET A 68 11.50 -0.88 -22.65
N GLN A 69 10.58 -1.71 -23.12
CA GLN A 69 9.86 -1.48 -24.37
C GLN A 69 9.10 -0.13 -24.38
N VAL A 70 8.53 0.30 -23.25
CA VAL A 70 7.80 1.57 -23.19
C VAL A 70 8.62 2.73 -22.63
N SER A 71 9.77 2.45 -21.99
CA SER A 71 10.57 3.45 -21.26
C SER A 71 11.93 3.76 -21.87
N HIS A 72 12.48 2.89 -22.72
CA HIS A 72 13.77 3.16 -23.37
C HIS A 72 13.60 4.12 -24.55
N PRO A 73 14.37 5.22 -24.66
CA PRO A 73 14.19 6.23 -25.70
C PRO A 73 14.41 5.70 -27.12
N ASP A 74 15.27 4.69 -27.30
CA ASP A 74 15.49 4.04 -28.60
C ASP A 74 14.41 3.02 -28.98
N SER A 75 13.47 2.74 -28.08
CA SER A 75 12.39 1.80 -28.36
C SER A 75 11.36 2.42 -29.33
N PRO A 76 10.86 1.69 -30.34
CA PRO A 76 9.81 2.18 -31.22
C PRO A 76 8.48 2.50 -30.50
N THR A 77 8.30 1.98 -29.28
CA THR A 77 7.12 2.20 -28.44
C THR A 77 7.43 3.06 -27.21
N TYR A 78 8.53 3.81 -27.22
CA TYR A 78 8.86 4.76 -26.16
C TYR A 78 7.70 5.73 -25.87
N GLY A 79 7.37 5.91 -24.59
CA GLY A 79 6.28 6.75 -24.12
C GLY A 79 4.87 6.16 -24.30
N GLN A 80 4.74 4.99 -24.94
CA GLN A 80 3.46 4.30 -25.10
C GLN A 80 3.17 3.39 -23.91
N HIS A 81 3.08 4.00 -22.71
CA HIS A 81 2.78 3.30 -21.47
C HIS A 81 1.45 2.56 -21.53
N TRP A 82 1.34 1.48 -20.76
CA TRP A 82 0.15 0.63 -20.75
C TRP A 82 -0.98 1.24 -19.92
N THR A 83 -2.21 0.91 -20.28
CA THR A 83 -3.37 1.12 -19.40
C THR A 83 -3.31 0.16 -18.22
N ALA A 84 -3.98 0.50 -17.11
CA ALA A 84 -4.11 -0.39 -15.95
C ALA A 84 -4.67 -1.76 -16.35
N ASP A 85 -5.73 -1.80 -17.17
CA ASP A 85 -6.32 -3.05 -17.66
C ASP A 85 -5.31 -3.92 -18.42
N LYS A 86 -4.46 -3.31 -19.25
CA LYS A 86 -3.44 -4.06 -19.99
C LYS A 86 -2.38 -4.63 -19.05
N VAL A 87 -1.99 -3.89 -18.01
CA VAL A 87 -1.11 -4.42 -16.96
C VAL A 87 -1.77 -5.60 -16.27
N HIS A 88 -3.01 -5.45 -15.78
CA HIS A 88 -3.77 -6.52 -15.13
C HIS A 88 -3.87 -7.75 -16.02
N ASP A 89 -4.28 -7.59 -17.28
CA ASP A 89 -4.43 -8.70 -18.23
C ASP A 89 -3.12 -9.42 -18.54
N THR A 90 -2.02 -8.66 -18.63
CA THR A 90 -0.71 -9.24 -18.98
C THR A 90 -0.14 -10.07 -17.84
N PHE A 91 -0.33 -9.65 -16.59
CA PHE A 91 0.19 -10.32 -15.41
C PHE A 91 -0.85 -11.20 -14.68
N ALA A 92 -2.10 -11.23 -15.16
CA ALA A 92 -3.18 -12.00 -14.55
C ALA A 92 -2.79 -13.48 -14.38
N PRO A 93 -3.14 -14.11 -13.24
CA PRO A 93 -3.03 -15.55 -13.07
C PRO A 93 -3.80 -16.32 -14.16
N SER A 94 -3.39 -17.55 -14.45
CA SER A 94 -4.10 -18.39 -15.42
C SER A 94 -5.49 -18.78 -14.89
N ALA A 95 -6.43 -19.07 -15.80
CA ALA A 95 -7.75 -19.58 -15.41
C ALA A 95 -7.65 -20.89 -14.59
N GLU A 96 -6.65 -21.72 -14.91
CA GLU A 96 -6.33 -22.94 -14.15
C GLU A 96 -5.91 -22.61 -12.71
N THR A 97 -5.01 -21.63 -12.51
CA THR A 97 -4.62 -21.15 -11.17
C THR A 97 -5.83 -20.69 -10.36
N VAL A 98 -6.69 -19.85 -10.97
CA VAL A 98 -7.88 -19.32 -10.29
C VAL A 98 -8.83 -20.45 -9.89
N GLU A 99 -9.13 -21.37 -10.82
CA GLU A 99 -10.09 -22.45 -10.56
C GLU A 99 -9.55 -23.43 -9.51
N ALA A 100 -8.29 -23.86 -9.62
CA ALA A 100 -7.66 -24.77 -8.65
C ALA A 100 -7.73 -24.22 -7.21
N VAL A 101 -7.49 -22.92 -7.03
CA VAL A 101 -7.59 -22.29 -5.70
C VAL A 101 -9.04 -22.17 -5.23
N ARG A 102 -9.99 -21.85 -6.13
CA ARG A 102 -11.44 -21.80 -5.79
C ARG A 102 -12.01 -23.16 -5.41
N GLU A 103 -11.63 -24.21 -6.14
CA GLU A 103 -12.01 -25.59 -5.83
C GLU A 103 -11.46 -26.02 -4.47
N TRP A 104 -10.19 -25.68 -4.18
CA TRP A 104 -9.59 -25.94 -2.88
C TRP A 104 -10.34 -25.24 -1.75
N LEU A 105 -10.61 -23.94 -1.86
CA LEU A 105 -11.39 -23.18 -0.88
C LEU A 105 -12.76 -23.81 -0.64
N SER A 106 -13.46 -24.18 -1.72
CA SER A 106 -14.77 -24.83 -1.65
C SER A 106 -14.69 -26.19 -0.94
N SER A 107 -13.68 -27.00 -1.27
CA SER A 107 -13.45 -28.31 -0.63
C SER A 107 -13.15 -28.20 0.87
N ALA A 108 -12.57 -27.08 1.30
CA ALA A 108 -12.29 -26.78 2.70
C ALA A 108 -13.49 -26.18 3.46
N GLY A 109 -14.64 -25.97 2.79
CA GLY A 109 -15.85 -25.40 3.36
C GLY A 109 -16.00 -23.89 3.22
N ILE A 110 -15.09 -23.22 2.51
CA ILE A 110 -15.22 -21.79 2.17
C ILE A 110 -16.08 -21.66 0.92
N HIS A 111 -17.38 -21.42 1.12
CA HIS A 111 -18.34 -21.29 0.03
C HIS A 111 -17.96 -20.16 -0.93
N GLY A 112 -18.09 -20.38 -2.25
CA GLY A 112 -17.70 -19.42 -3.28
C GLY A 112 -18.37 -18.05 -3.19
N SER A 113 -19.56 -17.94 -2.59
CA SER A 113 -20.22 -16.66 -2.34
C SER A 113 -19.52 -15.78 -1.29
N ARG A 114 -18.59 -16.33 -0.51
CA ARG A 114 -17.73 -15.59 0.42
C ARG A 114 -16.44 -15.10 -0.24
N VAL A 115 -16.14 -15.56 -1.45
CA VAL A 115 -14.85 -15.34 -2.10
C VAL A 115 -14.98 -14.28 -3.19
N VAL A 116 -14.37 -13.14 -2.95
CA VAL A 116 -14.25 -12.03 -3.90
C VAL A 116 -12.95 -12.17 -4.68
N HIS A 117 -12.99 -11.89 -5.98
CA HIS A 117 -11.79 -11.71 -6.81
C HIS A 117 -11.52 -10.23 -6.93
N SER A 118 -10.28 -9.79 -6.69
CA SER A 118 -9.88 -8.40 -6.93
C SER A 118 -9.99 -8.00 -8.41
N ASP A 119 -10.20 -6.71 -8.67
CA ASP A 119 -10.30 -6.16 -10.03
C ASP A 119 -9.00 -6.31 -10.82
N ASN A 120 -7.85 -6.27 -10.13
CA ASN A 120 -6.54 -6.53 -10.74
C ASN A 120 -6.24 -8.02 -10.97
N LYS A 121 -7.19 -8.90 -10.62
CA LYS A 121 -7.17 -10.35 -10.83
C LYS A 121 -6.11 -11.12 -10.04
N GLY A 122 -5.27 -10.44 -9.26
CA GLY A 122 -4.18 -11.05 -8.50
C GLY A 122 -4.62 -11.73 -7.19
N TRP A 123 -5.82 -11.40 -6.67
CA TRP A 123 -6.21 -11.78 -5.32
C TRP A 123 -7.56 -12.49 -5.24
N LEU A 124 -7.62 -13.51 -4.38
CA LEU A 124 -8.87 -14.01 -3.83
C LEU A 124 -8.98 -13.58 -2.37
N ALA A 125 -10.03 -12.86 -2.01
CA ALA A 125 -10.29 -12.34 -0.67
C ALA A 125 -11.55 -12.96 -0.07
N PHE A 126 -11.53 -13.29 1.21
CA PHE A 126 -12.68 -13.84 1.93
C PHE A 126 -12.51 -13.69 3.45
N ASP A 127 -13.63 -13.53 4.15
CA ASP A 127 -13.66 -13.61 5.61
C ASP A 127 -13.78 -15.07 6.07
N ALA A 128 -12.91 -15.45 7.00
CA ALA A 128 -12.94 -16.77 7.64
C ALA A 128 -12.83 -16.62 9.16
N TYR A 129 -13.53 -17.50 9.89
CA TYR A 129 -13.21 -17.65 11.30
C TYR A 129 -11.79 -18.19 11.48
N ALA A 130 -11.10 -17.80 12.54
CA ALA A 130 -9.73 -18.25 12.80
C ALA A 130 -9.62 -19.78 12.75
N HIS A 131 -10.59 -20.51 13.30
CA HIS A 131 -10.60 -21.97 13.25
C HIS A 131 -10.79 -22.55 11.83
N GLU A 132 -11.46 -21.84 10.92
CA GLU A 132 -11.56 -22.24 9.51
C GLU A 132 -10.21 -22.05 8.81
N ALA A 133 -9.58 -20.88 9.00
CA ALA A 133 -8.28 -20.56 8.43
C ALA A 133 -7.17 -21.49 8.96
N GLU A 134 -7.16 -21.80 10.26
CA GLU A 134 -6.22 -22.75 10.87
C GLU A 134 -6.31 -24.15 10.26
N ARG A 135 -7.53 -24.62 9.93
CA ARG A 135 -7.73 -25.91 9.25
C ARG A 135 -7.28 -25.85 7.79
N LEU A 136 -7.63 -24.78 7.09
CA LEU A 136 -7.28 -24.56 5.69
C LEU A 136 -5.76 -24.59 5.48
N LEU A 137 -5.03 -23.94 6.39
CA LEU A 137 -3.59 -23.68 6.29
C LEU A 137 -2.72 -24.61 7.14
N LEU A 138 -3.35 -25.56 7.84
CA LEU A 138 -2.71 -26.45 8.83
C LEU A 138 -1.74 -25.68 9.76
N THR A 139 -2.24 -24.59 10.34
CA THR A 139 -1.46 -23.70 11.20
C THR A 139 -2.25 -23.23 12.42
N LYS A 140 -1.65 -22.37 13.24
CA LYS A 140 -2.23 -21.69 14.40
C LYS A 140 -1.96 -20.20 14.31
N PHE A 141 -3.02 -19.40 14.50
CA PHE A 141 -2.93 -17.95 14.48
C PHE A 141 -2.71 -17.40 15.89
N TYR A 142 -1.81 -16.44 16.01
CA TYR A 142 -1.46 -15.78 17.26
C TYR A 142 -1.52 -14.25 17.12
N GLU A 143 -1.91 -13.59 18.20
CA GLU A 143 -1.61 -12.18 18.42
C GLU A 143 -0.10 -12.03 18.54
N HIS A 144 0.47 -11.05 17.87
CA HIS A 144 1.86 -10.62 17.99
C HIS A 144 1.82 -9.20 18.54
N GLU A 145 2.27 -9.02 19.77
CA GLU A 145 2.24 -7.73 20.46
C GLU A 145 3.55 -7.00 20.21
N HIS A 146 3.46 -5.69 19.93
CA HIS A 146 4.65 -4.88 19.75
C HIS A 146 5.34 -4.64 21.10
N SER A 147 6.66 -4.75 21.15
CA SER A 147 7.44 -4.65 22.39
C SER A 147 7.40 -3.27 23.05
N ARG A 148 7.09 -2.22 22.28
CA ARG A 148 7.16 -0.81 22.73
C ARG A 148 5.85 -0.03 22.55
N SER A 149 4.81 -0.63 21.99
CA SER A 149 3.53 0.03 21.73
C SER A 149 2.37 -0.94 21.99
N ASP A 150 1.14 -0.43 22.06
CA ASP A 150 -0.07 -1.27 22.19
C ASP A 150 -0.53 -1.85 20.84
N GLY A 151 0.35 -1.85 19.84
CA GLY A 151 0.09 -2.42 18.53
C GLY A 151 0.03 -3.94 18.61
N VAL A 152 -0.95 -4.52 17.92
CA VAL A 152 -1.08 -5.97 17.77
C VAL A 152 -1.14 -6.30 16.29
N ARG A 153 -0.47 -7.37 15.87
CA ARG A 153 -0.64 -7.98 14.55
C ARG A 153 -1.11 -9.42 14.70
N ILE A 154 -1.85 -9.93 13.73
CA ILE A 154 -2.34 -11.31 13.73
C ILE A 154 -1.65 -12.10 12.62
N GLY A 155 -1.18 -13.31 12.91
CA GLY A 155 -0.61 -14.18 11.90
C GLY A 155 -0.04 -15.46 12.48
N CYS A 156 0.86 -16.11 11.76
CA CYS A 156 1.49 -17.37 12.15
C CYS A 156 2.95 -17.43 11.71
N ASP A 157 3.75 -18.31 12.30
CA ASP A 157 5.16 -18.50 11.92
C ASP A 157 5.37 -19.40 10.70
N GLY A 158 4.32 -20.05 10.20
CA GLY A 158 4.38 -20.81 8.97
C GLY A 158 3.08 -21.56 8.71
N TYR A 159 2.85 -21.91 7.45
CA TYR A 159 1.63 -22.59 7.03
C TYR A 159 1.86 -23.54 5.87
N HIS A 160 0.91 -24.45 5.69
CA HIS A 160 0.95 -25.49 4.68
C HIS A 160 -0.23 -25.36 3.73
N ILE A 161 -0.02 -25.73 2.47
CA ILE A 161 -1.06 -25.83 1.45
C ILE A 161 -0.95 -27.17 0.73
N PRO A 162 -1.99 -27.62 0.02
CA PRO A 162 -1.89 -28.76 -0.89
C PRO A 162 -0.72 -28.63 -1.87
N GLN A 163 0.05 -29.70 -2.06
CA GLN A 163 1.26 -29.69 -2.90
C GLN A 163 1.00 -29.18 -4.33
N HIS A 164 -0.15 -29.51 -4.90
CA HIS A 164 -0.50 -29.10 -6.25
C HIS A 164 -0.81 -27.60 -6.37
N LEU A 165 -1.04 -26.88 -5.26
CA LEU A 165 -1.30 -25.44 -5.26
C LEU A 165 -0.04 -24.59 -5.10
N GLN A 166 1.12 -25.21 -4.84
CA GLN A 166 2.36 -24.49 -4.57
C GLN A 166 2.81 -23.59 -5.73
N SER A 167 2.50 -23.96 -6.98
CA SER A 167 2.76 -23.12 -8.16
C SER A 167 1.66 -22.12 -8.48
N HIS A 168 0.52 -22.19 -7.78
CA HIS A 168 -0.67 -21.36 -8.03
C HIS A 168 -0.84 -20.25 -7.00
N ILE A 169 -0.22 -20.39 -5.83
CA ILE A 169 -0.30 -19.45 -4.71
C ILE A 169 1.10 -18.88 -4.47
N ASP A 170 1.20 -17.56 -4.50
CA ASP A 170 2.44 -16.85 -4.12
C ASP A 170 2.53 -16.79 -2.59
N TYR A 171 1.57 -16.14 -1.94
CA TYR A 171 1.47 -16.11 -0.48
C TYR A 171 0.05 -15.88 0.03
N ILE A 172 -0.15 -16.04 1.33
CA ILE A 172 -1.44 -15.87 2.00
C ILE A 172 -1.29 -14.90 3.17
N THR A 173 -2.20 -13.93 3.29
CA THR A 173 -2.27 -12.97 4.39
C THR A 173 -3.68 -12.90 5.01
N PRO A 174 -3.84 -12.78 6.33
CA PRO A 174 -2.78 -12.90 7.33
C PRO A 174 -2.16 -14.30 7.32
N GLY A 175 -0.85 -14.33 7.53
CA GLY A 175 -0.02 -15.52 7.47
C GLY A 175 1.33 -15.20 8.10
N VAL A 176 2.42 -15.44 7.39
CA VAL A 176 3.77 -15.04 7.85
C VAL A 176 3.99 -13.53 7.76
N LYS A 177 3.38 -12.82 6.78
CA LYS A 177 3.41 -11.34 6.69
C LYS A 177 2.75 -10.64 7.90
N LEU A 178 1.90 -11.37 8.65
CA LEU A 178 0.98 -10.85 9.65
C LEU A 178 -0.03 -9.83 9.06
N THR A 179 -1.05 -9.44 9.83
CA THR A 179 -1.93 -8.31 9.48
C THR A 179 -1.17 -6.99 9.56
N PRO A 180 -1.73 -5.91 8.97
CA PRO A 180 -1.47 -4.56 9.43
C PRO A 180 -1.67 -4.45 10.96
N VAL A 181 -1.04 -3.44 11.56
CA VAL A 181 -1.14 -3.23 13.01
C VAL A 181 -2.57 -2.82 13.36
N VAL A 182 -3.18 -3.53 14.29
CA VAL A 182 -4.46 -3.17 14.90
C VAL A 182 -4.23 -2.69 16.33
N LYS A 183 -4.87 -1.59 16.72
CA LYS A 183 -4.85 -1.14 18.12
C LYS A 183 -5.79 -2.00 18.95
N LYS A 184 -5.30 -2.60 20.04
CA LYS A 184 -6.15 -3.31 21.01
C LYS A 184 -7.13 -2.28 21.59
N ARG A 185 -8.44 -2.39 21.31
CA ARG A 185 -9.46 -1.47 21.84
C ARG A 185 -9.47 -1.56 23.36
N THR A 186 -8.73 -0.68 24.01
CA THR A 186 -8.85 -0.40 25.43
C THR A 186 -9.56 0.94 25.55
N ASN A 187 -10.63 1.00 26.35
CA ASN A 187 -11.30 2.26 26.71
C ASN A 187 -10.40 3.09 27.64
N VAL A 188 -9.24 3.49 27.15
CA VAL A 188 -8.33 4.37 27.87
C VAL A 188 -8.39 5.71 27.18
N LYS A 189 -8.91 6.72 27.89
CA LYS A 189 -8.64 8.11 27.55
C LYS A 189 -7.13 8.29 27.61
N ARG A 190 -6.46 8.40 26.46
CA ARG A 190 -5.03 8.74 26.42
C ARG A 190 -4.86 10.10 25.78
N ALA A 191 -4.29 11.00 26.57
CA ALA A 191 -3.57 12.15 26.08
C ALA A 191 -2.40 11.65 25.22
N SER A 192 -2.24 12.21 24.03
CA SER A 192 -1.06 12.04 23.20
C SER A 192 0.14 12.64 23.94
N GLN A 193 1.17 11.83 24.17
CA GLN A 193 2.52 12.32 24.41
C GLN A 193 3.29 12.09 23.11
N LEU A 194 3.08 12.99 22.14
CA LEU A 194 3.95 13.08 20.98
C LEU A 194 5.13 13.98 21.35
N ALA A 195 6.32 13.51 20.97
CA ALA A 195 7.57 14.22 21.17
C ALA A 195 7.45 15.63 20.58
N HIS A 196 7.76 16.64 21.39
CA HIS A 196 7.96 17.99 20.88
C HIS A 196 9.16 17.97 19.94
N SER A 197 8.94 18.09 18.63
CA SER A 197 9.94 18.73 17.80
C SER A 197 9.99 20.19 18.27
N ASN A 198 11.12 20.57 18.86
CA ASN A 198 11.39 21.98 19.10
C ASN A 198 11.35 22.65 17.74
N VAL A 199 10.31 23.44 17.49
CA VAL A 199 10.31 24.43 16.41
C VAL A 199 11.45 25.38 16.74
N HIS A 200 12.62 25.13 16.18
CA HIS A 200 13.66 26.13 16.14
C HIS A 200 13.11 27.23 15.23
N SER A 201 12.52 28.26 15.85
CA SER A 201 12.38 29.55 15.20
C SER A 201 13.80 29.98 14.84
N VAL A 202 14.21 29.71 13.61
CA VAL A 202 15.39 30.35 13.05
C VAL A 202 14.99 31.80 12.95
N SER A 203 15.43 32.60 13.92
CA SER A 203 15.43 34.04 13.81
C SER A 203 16.19 34.35 12.52
N LEU A 204 15.45 34.73 11.47
CA LEU A 204 15.99 35.28 10.25
C LEU A 204 16.85 36.47 10.67
N ASP A 205 18.16 36.25 10.71
CA ASP A 205 19.12 37.32 10.90
C ASP A 205 19.09 38.14 9.61
N SER A 206 18.11 39.04 9.51
CA SER A 206 17.83 39.87 8.33
C SER A 206 18.87 40.97 8.12
N SER A 207 20.07 40.79 8.67
CA SER A 207 21.09 41.84 8.81
C SER A 207 22.21 41.74 7.78
N SER A 208 22.26 40.70 6.95
CA SER A 208 23.22 40.63 5.84
C SER A 208 22.72 41.44 4.64
N SER A 209 23.28 42.65 4.46
CA SER A 209 23.11 43.39 3.21
C SER A 209 23.54 42.53 2.02
N PRO A 210 22.78 42.48 0.92
CA PRO A 210 23.16 41.72 -0.26
C PRO A 210 24.57 42.13 -0.73
N SER A 211 25.36 41.16 -1.15
CA SER A 211 26.68 41.42 -1.72
C SER A 211 26.57 42.34 -2.95
N ALA A 212 27.66 42.99 -3.35
CA ALA A 212 27.64 43.84 -4.54
C ALA A 212 27.21 43.07 -5.80
N ALA A 213 27.57 41.79 -5.91
CA ALA A 213 27.12 40.90 -6.97
C ALA A 213 25.61 40.61 -6.87
N ALA A 214 25.10 40.34 -5.66
CA ALA A 214 23.67 40.11 -5.45
C ALA A 214 22.82 41.34 -5.74
N LYS A 215 23.30 42.55 -5.43
CA LYS A 215 22.61 43.81 -5.75
C LYS A 215 22.42 44.06 -7.26
N ALA A 216 23.21 43.39 -8.11
CA ALA A 216 23.06 43.47 -9.56
C ALA A 216 21.94 42.55 -10.09
N LEU A 217 21.40 41.66 -9.25
CA LEU A 217 20.29 40.76 -9.61
C LEU A 217 18.92 41.43 -9.39
N PRO A 218 17.86 40.92 -10.04
CA PRO A 218 16.47 41.20 -9.67
C PRO A 218 16.22 41.10 -8.16
N SER A 219 15.31 41.93 -7.64
CA SER A 219 15.07 42.09 -6.19
C SER A 219 14.75 40.79 -5.47
N ASP A 220 13.97 39.93 -6.11
CA ASP A 220 13.55 38.59 -5.65
C ASP A 220 14.68 37.56 -5.66
N LEU A 221 15.81 37.86 -6.33
CA LEU A 221 16.98 36.99 -6.39
C LEU A 221 18.15 37.44 -5.50
N GLN A 222 18.07 38.62 -4.88
CA GLN A 222 19.18 39.19 -4.12
C GLN A 222 19.48 38.44 -2.82
N THR A 223 18.50 37.67 -2.30
CA THR A 223 18.60 36.97 -1.03
C THR A 223 18.67 35.45 -1.16
N CYS A 224 18.82 34.90 -2.37
CA CYS A 224 18.82 33.44 -2.60
C CYS A 224 19.89 32.66 -1.82
N GLY A 225 20.98 33.32 -1.41
CA GLY A 225 22.02 32.71 -0.58
C GLY A 225 21.64 32.52 0.89
N TYR A 226 20.55 33.13 1.35
CA TYR A 226 20.07 33.07 2.73
C TYR A 226 18.65 32.52 2.82
N ASN A 227 17.81 32.83 1.83
CA ASN A 227 16.43 32.39 1.76
C ASN A 227 16.14 31.86 0.35
N MET A 228 15.96 30.54 0.24
CA MET A 228 15.67 29.88 -1.03
C MET A 228 14.17 29.97 -1.32
N THR A 229 13.79 30.92 -2.16
CA THR A 229 12.40 31.16 -2.57
C THR A 229 12.10 30.50 -3.93
N PRO A 230 10.83 30.38 -4.36
CA PRO A 230 10.52 29.84 -5.68
C PRO A 230 11.18 30.59 -6.85
N PRO A 231 11.28 31.94 -6.87
CA PRO A 231 12.06 32.64 -7.87
C PRO A 231 13.54 32.23 -7.90
N CYS A 232 14.16 31.98 -6.74
CA CYS A 232 15.53 31.49 -6.65
C CYS A 232 15.70 30.12 -7.32
N ILE A 233 14.79 29.19 -7.06
CA ILE A 233 14.82 27.84 -7.63
C ILE A 233 14.59 27.90 -9.14
N LYS A 234 13.62 28.71 -9.59
CA LYS A 234 13.37 28.94 -11.01
C LYS A 234 14.61 29.50 -11.71
N ALA A 235 15.27 30.49 -11.13
CA ALA A 235 16.49 31.07 -11.68
C ALA A 235 17.65 30.06 -11.71
N LEU A 236 17.85 29.28 -10.63
CA LEU A 236 18.94 28.32 -10.51
C LEU A 236 18.87 27.21 -11.57
N TYR A 237 17.66 26.68 -11.82
CA TYR A 237 17.44 25.57 -12.75
C TYR A 237 16.91 26.03 -14.12
N SER A 238 16.84 27.35 -14.36
CA SER A 238 16.26 27.92 -15.59
C SER A 238 14.84 27.42 -15.87
N ILE A 239 14.03 27.28 -14.82
CA ILE A 239 12.63 26.83 -14.92
C ILE A 239 11.80 27.99 -15.49
N PRO A 240 11.09 27.80 -16.61
CA PRO A 240 10.25 28.83 -17.19
C PRO A 240 8.96 29.03 -16.37
N ASP A 241 8.36 30.20 -16.48
CA ASP A 241 7.03 30.42 -15.92
C ASP A 241 5.98 29.58 -16.65
N ALA A 242 5.27 28.75 -15.89
CA ALA A 242 4.16 27.97 -16.39
C ALA A 242 2.96 28.89 -16.66
N THR A 243 2.46 28.85 -17.91
CA THR A 243 1.34 29.69 -18.37
C THR A 243 0.15 28.87 -18.85
N LYS A 244 0.29 27.54 -18.87
CA LYS A 244 -0.69 26.60 -19.40
C LYS A 244 -0.73 25.36 -18.53
N ALA A 245 -1.91 24.74 -18.46
CA ALA A 245 -2.11 23.44 -17.85
C ALA A 245 -2.51 22.44 -18.94
N ALA A 246 -1.90 21.26 -18.95
CA ALA A 246 -2.34 20.18 -19.81
C ALA A 246 -3.55 19.47 -19.17
N LYS A 247 -4.65 19.34 -19.92
CA LYS A 247 -5.85 18.64 -19.44
C LYS A 247 -5.51 17.16 -19.19
N GLY A 248 -5.86 16.67 -18.01
CA GLY A 248 -5.59 15.28 -17.60
C GLY A 248 -4.15 15.02 -17.18
N ASN A 249 -3.29 16.03 -17.16
CA ASN A 249 -2.00 15.96 -16.49
C ASN A 249 -2.18 16.40 -15.04
N SER A 250 -1.59 15.68 -14.08
CA SER A 250 -1.58 16.08 -12.67
C SER A 250 -0.33 15.49 -12.02
N LEU A 251 0.38 16.30 -11.24
CA LEU A 251 1.49 15.77 -10.44
C LEU A 251 0.90 15.01 -9.25
N GLY A 252 1.30 13.74 -9.06
CA GLY A 252 0.94 12.98 -7.86
C GLY A 252 1.89 13.33 -6.72
N LEU A 253 1.34 13.80 -5.60
CA LEU A 253 2.04 14.02 -4.34
C LEU A 253 1.60 12.95 -3.36
N TYR A 254 2.54 12.25 -2.72
CA TYR A 254 2.24 11.25 -1.69
C TYR A 254 2.60 11.82 -0.33
N GLU A 255 1.71 11.65 0.64
CA GLU A 255 1.86 12.17 1.98
C GLU A 255 1.32 11.16 3.00
N GLN A 256 2.00 11.05 4.15
CA GLN A 256 1.65 10.13 5.23
C GLN A 256 2.08 10.73 6.56
N GLY A 257 1.19 10.68 7.57
CA GLY A 257 1.51 11.11 8.93
C GLY A 257 1.64 12.62 9.17
N ASP A 258 1.62 13.44 8.11
CA ASP A 258 1.61 14.91 8.17
C ASP A 258 0.45 15.48 7.33
N TYR A 259 -0.06 16.65 7.71
CA TYR A 259 -1.22 17.28 7.10
C TYR A 259 -1.06 18.79 7.04
N PHE A 260 -1.25 19.38 5.86
CA PHE A 260 -1.20 20.83 5.69
C PHE A 260 -2.42 21.56 6.27
N ALA A 261 -2.25 22.84 6.58
CA ALA A 261 -3.34 23.76 6.84
C ALA A 261 -3.56 24.70 5.64
N LYS A 262 -4.81 24.81 5.19
CA LYS A 262 -5.18 25.66 4.04
C LYS A 262 -4.76 27.13 4.20
N SER A 263 -4.83 27.64 5.43
CA SER A 263 -4.39 29.00 5.75
C SER A 263 -2.90 29.21 5.51
N ASP A 264 -2.10 28.17 5.74
CA ASP A 264 -0.65 28.27 5.71
C ASP A 264 -0.16 28.29 4.26
N LEU A 265 -0.75 27.45 3.40
CA LEU A 265 -0.56 27.52 1.94
C LEU A 265 -0.97 28.88 1.37
N ASP A 266 -2.13 29.42 1.77
CA ASP A 266 -2.60 30.73 1.31
C ASP A 266 -1.63 31.86 1.70
N LEU A 267 -1.14 31.82 2.95
CA LEU A 267 -0.11 32.74 3.43
C LEU A 267 1.20 32.59 2.64
N TYR A 268 1.64 31.37 2.37
CA TYR A 268 2.82 31.11 1.55
C TYR A 268 2.66 31.69 0.14
N TYR A 269 1.55 31.41 -0.55
CA TYR A 269 1.30 31.94 -1.89
C TYR A 269 1.27 33.46 -1.90
N ALA A 270 0.66 34.09 -0.90
CA ALA A 270 0.62 35.55 -0.80
C ALA A 270 2.03 36.17 -0.69
N HIS A 271 2.96 35.48 -0.01
CA HIS A 271 4.31 35.99 0.25
C HIS A 271 5.36 35.58 -0.78
N PHE A 272 5.33 34.32 -1.24
CA PHE A 272 6.42 33.71 -2.00
C PHE A 272 6.03 33.26 -3.41
N ALA A 273 4.74 33.08 -3.69
CA ALA A 273 4.24 32.64 -4.99
C ALA A 273 2.94 33.36 -5.42
N PRO A 274 2.93 34.71 -5.53
CA PRO A 274 1.70 35.48 -5.75
C PRO A 274 1.02 35.24 -7.11
N TRP A 275 1.66 34.49 -8.01
CA TRP A 275 1.07 34.01 -9.26
C TRP A 275 0.13 32.80 -9.06
N VAL A 276 0.20 32.15 -7.90
CA VAL A 276 -0.74 31.10 -7.49
C VAL A 276 -1.93 31.78 -6.82
N PRO A 277 -3.16 31.62 -7.34
CA PRO A 277 -4.35 32.20 -6.72
C PRO A 277 -4.58 31.64 -5.32
N GLN A 278 -4.99 32.50 -4.40
CA GLN A 278 -5.46 32.09 -3.08
C GLN A 278 -6.63 31.11 -3.20
N GLY A 279 -6.68 30.12 -2.30
CA GLY A 279 -7.64 29.02 -2.38
C GLY A 279 -7.26 27.91 -3.37
N THR A 280 -6.04 27.94 -3.92
CA THR A 280 -5.52 26.83 -4.75
C THR A 280 -5.01 25.73 -3.84
N TYR A 281 -5.62 24.54 -3.91
CA TYR A 281 -5.21 23.38 -3.12
C TYR A 281 -5.15 22.12 -3.98
N PRO A 282 -4.43 21.07 -3.54
CA PRO A 282 -4.40 19.78 -4.24
C PRO A 282 -5.79 19.16 -4.43
N THR A 283 -5.92 18.30 -5.44
CA THR A 283 -7.08 17.42 -5.58
C THR A 283 -6.92 16.21 -4.66
N PRO A 284 -7.86 15.95 -3.73
CA PRO A 284 -7.73 14.83 -2.79
C PRO A 284 -7.91 13.47 -3.46
N ALA A 285 -6.98 12.56 -3.20
CA ALA A 285 -7.05 11.12 -3.47
C ALA A 285 -6.77 10.36 -2.16
N LEU A 286 -7.76 10.38 -1.26
CA LEU A 286 -7.63 9.90 0.10
C LEU A 286 -7.76 8.37 0.16
N ILE A 287 -6.84 7.71 0.84
CA ILE A 287 -6.73 6.26 0.94
C ILE A 287 -6.82 5.85 2.41
N ASP A 288 -7.52 4.74 2.66
CA ASP A 288 -7.69 4.14 4.00
C ASP A 288 -8.15 5.12 5.09
N GLY A 289 -9.16 5.93 4.76
CA GLY A 289 -9.80 6.84 5.73
C GLY A 289 -9.03 8.13 6.02
N ALA A 290 -7.94 8.39 5.29
CA ALA A 290 -7.16 9.62 5.40
C ALA A 290 -8.01 10.89 5.34
N ASN A 291 -7.59 11.91 6.08
CA ASN A 291 -8.19 13.24 6.01
C ASN A 291 -7.53 14.08 4.90
N PHE A 292 -8.15 15.17 4.44
CA PHE A 292 -7.55 16.00 3.40
C PHE A 292 -6.58 17.06 3.95
N SER A 293 -6.94 17.69 5.07
CA SER A 293 -6.20 18.83 5.65
C SER A 293 -6.46 18.89 7.15
N ALA A 294 -5.62 19.61 7.90
CA ALA A 294 -5.81 19.85 9.32
C ALA A 294 -6.04 21.35 9.64
N PRO A 295 -6.59 21.67 10.83
CA PRO A 295 -6.50 23.02 11.37
C PRO A 295 -5.05 23.46 11.58
N ALA A 296 -4.75 24.75 11.47
CA ALA A 296 -3.39 25.29 11.60
C ALA A 296 -2.74 25.01 12.97
N ASP A 297 -3.55 24.89 14.03
CA ASP A 297 -3.10 24.57 15.40
C ASP A 297 -3.04 23.07 15.70
N SER A 298 -3.26 22.22 14.68
CA SER A 298 -3.19 20.77 14.81
C SER A 298 -1.76 20.29 15.06
N ALA A 299 -1.59 19.32 15.97
CA ALA A 299 -0.31 18.64 16.17
C ALA A 299 0.14 17.79 14.96
N LEU A 300 -0.75 17.62 13.97
CA LEU A 300 -0.49 16.90 12.71
C LEU A 300 -0.08 17.85 11.58
N ASN A 301 -0.06 19.16 11.83
CA ASN A 301 0.45 20.18 10.93
C ASN A 301 1.92 20.43 11.29
N THR A 302 2.81 19.53 10.87
CA THR A 302 4.23 19.55 11.25
C THR A 302 5.13 20.15 10.18
N GLY A 303 4.62 20.34 8.96
CA GLY A 303 5.15 21.22 7.93
C GLY A 303 5.77 20.53 6.73
N GLU A 304 5.87 19.19 6.70
CA GLU A 304 6.39 18.45 5.53
C GLU A 304 5.42 18.61 4.36
N SER A 305 4.13 18.36 4.60
CA SER A 305 3.09 18.49 3.58
C SER A 305 2.93 19.94 3.11
N ASP A 306 3.12 20.94 3.98
CA ASP A 306 3.13 22.34 3.54
C ASP A 306 4.29 22.60 2.59
N ILE A 307 5.52 22.21 2.95
CA ILE A 307 6.72 22.43 2.12
C ILE A 307 6.55 21.79 0.74
N ASP A 308 6.08 20.55 0.69
CA ASP A 308 5.88 19.81 -0.55
C ASP A 308 4.82 20.46 -1.45
N ILE A 309 3.68 20.85 -0.89
CA ILE A 309 2.60 21.49 -1.64
C ILE A 309 2.98 22.91 -2.08
N ASP A 310 3.60 23.70 -1.19
CA ASP A 310 4.08 25.06 -1.44
C ASP A 310 5.09 25.08 -2.60
N MET A 311 6.07 24.17 -2.54
CA MET A 311 7.12 24.07 -3.55
C MET A 311 6.55 23.64 -4.89
N VAL A 312 5.70 22.60 -4.91
CA VAL A 312 5.13 22.11 -6.17
C VAL A 312 4.29 23.19 -6.85
N TYR A 313 3.32 23.80 -6.15
CA TYR A 313 2.45 24.80 -6.77
C TYR A 313 3.21 26.05 -7.22
N SER A 314 4.18 26.51 -6.44
CA SER A 314 4.97 27.68 -6.81
C SER A 314 5.78 27.47 -8.10
N LEU A 315 6.16 26.23 -8.42
CA LEU A 315 6.91 25.89 -9.62
C LEU A 315 6.01 25.54 -10.82
N ILE A 316 4.91 24.82 -10.64
CA ILE A 316 4.15 24.22 -11.75
C ILE A 316 2.80 24.87 -12.07
N TYR A 317 2.28 25.74 -11.21
CA TYR A 317 0.98 26.39 -11.45
C TYR A 317 0.96 27.08 -12.84
N PRO A 318 -0.07 26.87 -13.69
CA PRO A 318 -1.42 26.38 -13.37
C PRO A 318 -1.64 24.86 -13.49
N GLN A 319 -0.60 24.03 -13.60
CA GLN A 319 -0.77 22.58 -13.59
C GLN A 319 -1.31 22.11 -12.23
N SER A 320 -2.24 21.14 -12.24
CA SER A 320 -2.84 20.59 -11.03
C SER A 320 -1.92 19.60 -10.30
N VAL A 321 -2.19 19.45 -9.00
CA VAL A 321 -1.59 18.44 -8.12
C VAL A 321 -2.70 17.54 -7.60
N THR A 322 -2.45 16.23 -7.56
CA THR A 322 -3.28 15.22 -6.91
C THR A 322 -2.55 14.75 -5.65
N LEU A 323 -3.18 14.93 -4.49
CA LEU A 323 -2.62 14.54 -3.20
C LEU A 323 -3.14 13.15 -2.80
N TYR A 324 -2.24 12.18 -2.77
CA TYR A 324 -2.46 10.85 -2.22
C TYR A 324 -2.12 10.85 -0.74
N GLN A 325 -3.11 11.17 0.09
CA GLN A 325 -3.00 11.05 1.54
C GLN A 325 -3.43 9.65 1.94
N VAL A 326 -2.61 8.98 2.76
CA VAL A 326 -2.91 7.66 3.30
C VAL A 326 -3.16 7.70 4.81
N ASP A 327 -3.89 6.68 5.27
CA ASP A 327 -4.13 6.32 6.66
C ASP A 327 -4.91 7.36 7.51
N ASP A 328 -5.82 6.87 8.36
CA ASP A 328 -6.55 7.73 9.30
C ASP A 328 -5.81 7.93 10.63
N GLN A 329 -6.03 9.08 11.27
CA GLN A 329 -5.29 9.45 12.48
C GLN A 329 -5.77 8.72 13.75
N LEU A 330 -6.90 8.00 13.67
CA LEU A 330 -7.54 7.36 14.81
C LEU A 330 -7.01 5.94 15.00
N TYR A 331 -6.91 5.18 13.91
CA TYR A 331 -6.59 3.77 13.87
C TYR A 331 -5.14 3.51 13.47
N GLU A 332 -4.49 4.41 12.73
CA GLU A 332 -3.08 4.23 12.35
C GLU A 332 -2.15 4.30 13.57
N PRO A 333 -1.24 3.34 13.77
CA PRO A 333 -0.15 3.46 14.72
C PRO A 333 1.00 4.31 14.14
N GLU A 334 1.62 5.12 15.00
CA GLU A 334 2.79 5.97 14.69
C GLU A 334 3.97 5.22 14.00
N GLU A 335 4.02 3.89 14.15
CA GLU A 335 4.99 3.00 13.51
C GLU A 335 4.74 2.83 12.00
N VAL A 336 3.49 2.91 11.52
CA VAL A 336 3.14 2.80 10.09
C VAL A 336 3.65 4.02 9.33
N ALA A 337 3.47 5.21 9.90
CA ALA A 337 4.00 6.48 9.39
C ALA A 337 5.54 6.55 9.28
N THR A 338 6.28 5.71 10.01
CA THR A 338 7.75 5.83 10.11
C THR A 338 8.53 4.62 9.56
N THR A 339 7.91 3.44 9.44
CA THR A 339 8.61 2.22 9.01
C THR A 339 7.96 1.48 7.83
N ASN A 340 6.70 1.78 7.50
CA ASN A 340 5.92 1.11 6.45
C ASN A 340 5.59 2.08 5.29
N LEU A 341 6.55 2.92 4.93
CA LEU A 341 6.40 3.91 3.87
C LEU A 341 5.88 3.26 2.58
N PHE A 342 4.84 3.86 2.00
CA PHE A 342 4.10 3.40 0.81
C PHE A 342 3.25 2.14 0.95
N ASN A 343 3.27 1.39 2.05
CA ASN A 343 2.55 0.10 2.09
C ASN A 343 1.04 0.27 1.86
N THR A 344 0.38 1.20 2.57
CA THR A 344 -1.06 1.48 2.37
C THR A 344 -1.35 1.99 0.95
N PHE A 345 -0.47 2.83 0.42
CA PHE A 345 -0.59 3.34 -0.95
C PHE A 345 -0.47 2.24 -2.00
N LEU A 346 0.56 1.40 -1.88
CA LEU A 346 0.80 0.26 -2.76
C LEU A 346 -0.30 -0.77 -2.64
N ASP A 347 -0.79 -1.07 -1.43
CA ASP A 347 -1.95 -1.95 -1.23
C ASP A 347 -3.20 -1.39 -1.94
N ALA A 348 -3.40 -0.06 -1.96
CA ALA A 348 -4.51 0.55 -2.70
C ALA A 348 -4.35 0.50 -4.23
N LEU A 349 -3.11 0.45 -4.74
CA LEU A 349 -2.83 0.26 -6.17
C LEU A 349 -2.90 -1.22 -6.58
N ASP A 350 -2.42 -2.10 -5.72
CA ASP A 350 -2.34 -3.56 -5.90
C ASP A 350 -3.63 -4.28 -5.51
N GLY A 351 -4.67 -3.54 -5.08
CA GLY A 351 -6.04 -4.01 -4.86
C GLY A 351 -6.17 -5.09 -3.80
#